data_AF-A1D0X0-F1
#
_entry.id   AF-A1D0X0-F1
#
_cell.length_a   1.000
_cell.length_b   1.000
_cell.length_c   1.000
_cell.angle_alpha   90.00
_cell.angle_beta   90.00
_cell.angle_gamma   90.00
#
_symmetry.space_group_name_H-M   'P 1'
#
loop_
_entity.id
_entity.type
_entity.pdbx_description
1 polymer ?
#
loop_
_entity_poly.entity_id
_entity_poly.type
_entity_poly.pdbx_seq_one_letter_code
_entity_poly.pdbx_strand_id
1 'polypeptide(L)'
;MQEQAGSTAHQREMFWLSSTDWHLFLGFGDPPSTLGKRKRAPWEDQAEVSRMERRHQLATMDLEAAAQCMTGRPDMQFWGVQDPAMRAIQRGESPVVAVMPTSRGKSMLFMVPAFAAPGGTTIVVVPLELGISCVPWESWRPPDAASIVLVTPESAVSPDFQTFLNQLRWTRRLDWIMIDKCHVVLNNQRDFRPQMA
;
A
#
# COMPACT_ATOMS: atom_id res chain seq x y z
N MET A 1 44.56 3.89 27.67
CA MET A 1 43.66 4.69 26.79
C MET A 1 42.50 5.15 27.65
N GLN A 2 42.46 6.42 28.01
CA GLN A 2 41.39 7.01 28.83
C GLN A 2 40.29 7.50 27.88
N GLU A 3 39.14 6.85 27.89
CA GLU A 3 37.96 7.28 27.12
C GLU A 3 37.39 8.58 27.70
N GLN A 4 37.16 9.59 26.84
CA GLN A 4 36.51 10.84 27.25
C GLN A 4 35.03 10.57 27.58
N ALA A 5 34.71 10.64 28.87
CA ALA A 5 33.46 10.18 29.49
C ALA A 5 32.15 10.87 29.04
N GLY A 6 32.18 11.83 28.12
CA GLY A 6 30.99 12.51 27.59
C GLY A 6 30.73 12.33 26.09
N SER A 7 31.77 12.03 25.30
CA SER A 7 31.67 11.88 23.84
C SER A 7 31.03 10.55 23.44
N THR A 8 31.43 9.47 24.13
CA THR A 8 31.06 8.10 23.75
C THR A 8 29.58 7.79 24.01
N ALA A 9 28.99 8.37 25.06
CA ALA A 9 27.57 8.16 25.38
C ALA A 9 26.66 8.84 24.34
N HIS A 10 26.95 10.09 23.99
CA HIS A 10 26.22 10.83 22.96
C HIS A 10 26.40 10.20 21.57
N GLN A 11 27.61 9.76 21.21
CA GLN A 11 27.85 9.06 19.94
C GLN A 11 27.11 7.71 19.88
N ARG A 12 27.06 6.97 20.98
CA ARG A 12 26.27 5.73 21.07
C ARG A 12 24.79 6.01 20.90
N GLU A 13 24.26 7.04 21.56
CA GLU A 13 22.86 7.45 21.40
C GLU A 13 22.54 7.84 19.95
N MET A 14 23.40 8.63 19.30
CA MET A 14 23.25 9.00 17.89
C MET A 14 23.31 7.79 16.95
N PHE A 15 24.21 6.82 17.22
CA PHE A 15 24.28 5.58 16.46
C PHE A 15 23.02 4.72 16.64
N TRP A 16 22.52 4.60 17.87
CA TRP A 16 21.28 3.91 18.17
C TRP A 16 20.08 4.54 17.46
N LEU A 17 19.97 5.87 17.47
CA LEU A 17 18.92 6.60 16.75
C LEU A 17 19.02 6.35 15.24
N SER A 18 20.22 6.49 14.64
CA SER A 18 20.40 6.26 13.21
C SER A 18 20.11 4.80 12.82
N SER A 19 20.55 3.83 13.63
CA SER A 19 20.28 2.40 13.39
C SER A 19 18.78 2.11 13.44
N THR A 20 18.07 2.64 14.44
CA THR A 20 16.61 2.50 14.57
C THR A 20 15.89 3.11 13.36
N ASP A 21 16.31 4.28 12.91
CA ASP A 21 15.75 4.94 11.73
C ASP A 21 15.95 4.11 10.47
N TRP A 22 17.12 3.48 10.30
CA TRP A 22 17.40 2.58 9.18
C TRP A 22 16.56 1.31 9.22
N HIS A 23 16.41 0.69 10.38
CA HIS A 23 15.57 -0.50 10.55
C HIS A 23 14.11 -0.19 10.16
N LEU A 24 13.57 0.95 10.60
CA LEU A 24 12.22 1.38 10.24
C LEU A 24 12.08 1.72 8.76
N PHE A 25 13.03 2.47 8.21
CA PHE A 25 13.04 2.82 6.78
C PHE A 25 13.06 1.59 5.88
N LEU A 26 13.80 0.54 6.28
CA LEU A 26 13.90 -0.72 5.56
C LEU A 26 12.75 -1.71 5.87
N GLY A 27 11.83 -1.36 6.77
CA GLY A 27 10.69 -2.20 7.14
C GLY A 27 11.01 -3.33 8.15
N PHE A 28 12.17 -3.28 8.80
CA PHE A 28 12.59 -4.23 9.83
C PHE A 28 12.08 -3.82 11.21
N GLY A 29 11.03 -4.49 11.69
CA GLY A 29 10.58 -4.44 13.08
C GLY A 29 9.61 -3.31 13.45
N ASP A 30 9.07 -3.40 14.65
CA ASP A 30 8.30 -2.34 15.31
C ASP A 30 9.23 -1.40 16.08
N PRO A 31 8.89 -0.11 16.23
CA PRO A 31 9.67 0.79 17.06
C PRO A 31 9.73 0.26 18.49
N PRO A 32 10.90 0.30 19.16
CA PRO A 32 11.00 -0.12 20.55
C PRO A 32 10.03 0.70 21.40
N SER A 33 9.01 0.05 21.96
CA SER A 33 7.95 0.66 22.76
C SER A 33 8.41 1.11 24.15
N THR A 34 9.67 0.85 24.51
CA THR A 34 10.18 0.92 25.88
C THR A 34 10.96 2.19 26.21
N LEU A 35 11.25 3.08 25.25
CA LEU A 35 12.05 4.30 25.49
C LEU A 35 11.39 5.55 24.89
N GLY A 36 10.39 6.08 25.59
CA GLY A 36 9.89 7.45 25.41
C GLY A 36 9.28 7.78 24.03
N LYS A 37 8.83 9.03 23.87
CA LYS A 37 8.37 9.53 22.57
C LYS A 37 9.58 9.73 21.66
N ARG A 38 9.86 8.76 20.78
CA ARG A 38 10.89 8.86 19.74
C ARG A 38 10.72 10.17 18.97
N LYS A 39 11.81 10.93 18.82
CA LYS A 39 11.85 12.09 17.93
C LYS A 39 11.73 11.57 16.49
N ARG A 40 10.74 12.07 15.77
CA ARG A 40 10.48 11.67 14.40
C ARG A 40 11.68 12.01 13.51
N ALA A 41 12.06 11.09 12.63
CA ALA A 41 13.14 11.33 11.69
C ALA A 41 12.70 12.35 10.61
N PRO A 42 13.58 13.21 10.08
CA PRO A 42 13.20 14.24 9.10
C PRO A 42 12.53 13.69 7.84
N TRP A 43 12.92 12.49 7.40
CA TRP A 43 12.34 11.82 6.24
C TRP A 43 10.88 11.40 6.46
N GLU A 44 10.47 11.13 7.71
CA GLU A 44 9.07 10.77 8.03
C GLU A 44 8.13 11.97 7.85
N ASP A 45 8.61 13.19 8.15
CA ASP A 45 7.80 14.40 7.96
C ASP A 45 7.63 14.71 6.46
N GLN A 46 8.69 14.59 5.67
CA GLN A 46 8.61 14.73 4.21
C GLN A 46 7.70 13.65 3.59
N ALA A 47 7.78 12.41 4.08
CA ALA A 47 6.92 11.32 3.66
C ALA A 47 5.45 11.58 4.00
N GLU A 48 5.15 12.15 5.16
CA GLU A 48 3.80 12.50 5.56
C GLU A 48 3.23 13.65 4.71
N VAL A 49 4.03 14.69 4.43
CA VAL A 49 3.64 15.77 3.50
C VAL A 49 3.31 15.19 2.13
N SER A 50 4.19 14.34 1.59
CA SER A 50 3.97 13.68 0.30
C SER A 50 2.68 12.86 0.28
N ARG A 51 2.35 12.18 1.39
CA ARG A 51 1.09 11.43 1.54
C ARG A 51 -0.13 12.37 1.58
N MET A 52 -0.04 13.49 2.28
CA MET A 52 -1.10 14.50 2.33
C MET A 52 -1.37 15.09 0.94
N GLU A 53 -0.31 15.43 0.20
CA GLU A 53 -0.39 15.93 -1.18
C GLU A 53 -1.09 14.93 -2.10
N ARG A 54 -0.70 13.65 -2.07
CA ARG A 54 -1.36 12.61 -2.88
C ARG A 54 -2.84 12.43 -2.54
N ARG A 55 -3.19 12.43 -1.25
CA ARG A 55 -4.60 12.34 -0.82
C ARG A 55 -5.40 13.56 -1.27
N HIS A 56 -4.81 14.75 -1.19
CA HIS A 56 -5.44 15.98 -1.66
C HIS A 56 -5.62 15.99 -3.18
N GLN A 57 -4.61 15.54 -3.93
CA GLN A 57 -4.67 15.37 -5.37
C GLN A 57 -5.79 14.42 -5.77
N LEU A 58 -5.86 13.23 -5.15
CA LEU A 58 -6.93 12.27 -5.42
C LEU A 58 -8.31 12.88 -5.10
N ALA A 59 -8.45 13.53 -3.94
CA ALA A 59 -9.71 14.12 -3.50
C ALA A 59 -10.24 15.25 -4.40
N THR A 60 -9.36 15.94 -5.11
CA THR A 60 -9.70 17.07 -6.00
C THR A 60 -9.73 16.71 -7.48
N MET A 61 -9.22 15.54 -7.86
CA MET A 61 -9.15 15.09 -9.26
C MET A 61 -10.54 14.84 -9.86
N ASP A 62 -10.73 15.19 -11.13
CA ASP A 62 -11.82 14.63 -11.92
C ASP A 62 -11.47 13.19 -12.32
N LEU A 63 -12.04 12.22 -11.61
CA LEU A 63 -11.74 10.80 -11.82
C LEU A 63 -12.33 10.26 -13.12
N GLU A 64 -13.38 10.87 -13.66
CA GLU A 64 -13.93 10.48 -14.96
C GLU A 64 -12.99 10.93 -16.07
N ALA A 65 -12.55 12.19 -16.03
CA ALA A 65 -11.54 12.70 -16.96
C ALA A 65 -10.22 11.91 -16.88
N ALA A 66 -9.77 11.56 -15.66
CA ALA A 66 -8.59 10.71 -15.47
C ALA A 66 -8.78 9.32 -16.10
N ALA A 67 -9.96 8.72 -15.95
CA ALA A 67 -10.27 7.41 -16.53
C ALA A 67 -10.37 7.46 -18.07
N GLN A 68 -10.95 8.53 -18.64
CA GLN A 68 -10.98 8.77 -20.07
C GLN A 68 -9.57 8.92 -20.65
N CYS A 69 -8.72 9.70 -19.98
CA CYS A 69 -7.31 9.87 -20.34
C CYS A 69 -6.55 8.54 -20.29
N MET A 70 -6.68 7.79 -19.18
CA MET A 70 -6.01 6.50 -18.98
C MET A 70 -6.44 5.46 -20.02
N THR A 71 -7.71 5.42 -20.40
CA THR A 71 -8.26 4.42 -21.32
C THR A 71 -8.21 4.83 -22.80
N GLY A 72 -7.95 6.11 -23.08
CA GLY A 72 -8.02 6.70 -24.42
C GLY A 72 -9.45 6.78 -24.99
N ARG A 73 -10.49 6.67 -24.14
CA ARG A 73 -11.89 6.65 -24.54
C ARG A 73 -12.63 7.86 -23.96
N PRO A 74 -13.02 8.85 -24.77
CA PRO A 74 -13.67 10.06 -24.29
C PRO A 74 -15.12 9.84 -23.83
N ASP A 75 -15.74 8.73 -24.23
CA ASP A 75 -17.08 8.29 -23.83
C ASP A 75 -17.07 7.37 -22.60
N MET A 76 -15.89 7.15 -21.99
CA MET A 76 -15.78 6.35 -20.79
C MET A 76 -16.45 7.06 -19.62
N GLN A 77 -17.36 6.34 -18.97
CA GLN A 77 -18.07 6.76 -17.76
C GLN A 77 -18.09 5.61 -16.75
N PHE A 78 -18.19 5.95 -15.47
CA PHE A 78 -18.42 4.96 -14.42
C PHE A 78 -19.90 4.57 -14.39
N TRP A 79 -20.20 3.28 -14.43
CA TRP A 79 -21.58 2.78 -14.51
C TRP A 79 -22.01 2.04 -13.24
N GLY A 80 -23.24 2.31 -12.79
CA GLY A 80 -23.85 1.62 -11.65
C GLY A 80 -23.04 1.80 -10.38
N VAL A 81 -22.64 0.68 -9.73
CA VAL A 81 -21.92 0.69 -8.45
C VAL A 81 -20.49 1.25 -8.55
N GLN A 82 -19.92 1.37 -9.77
CA GLN A 82 -18.57 1.94 -9.94
C GLN A 82 -18.48 3.39 -9.48
N ASP A 83 -19.45 4.23 -9.84
CA ASP A 83 -19.45 5.67 -9.51
C ASP A 83 -19.46 5.92 -7.98
N PRO A 84 -20.41 5.35 -7.20
CA PRO A 84 -20.39 5.55 -5.75
C PRO A 84 -19.15 4.91 -5.09
N ALA A 85 -18.65 3.78 -5.60
CA ALA A 85 -17.41 3.19 -5.09
C ALA A 85 -16.19 4.08 -5.36
N MET A 86 -16.10 4.67 -6.55
CA MET A 86 -15.03 5.59 -6.91
C MET A 86 -15.07 6.87 -6.08
N ARG A 87 -16.27 7.43 -5.83
CA ARG A 87 -16.44 8.59 -4.94
C ARG A 87 -16.04 8.28 -3.49
N ALA A 88 -16.35 7.08 -3.00
CA ALA A 88 -15.92 6.66 -1.67
C ALA A 88 -14.38 6.60 -1.58
N ILE A 89 -13.72 6.01 -2.60
CA ILE A 89 -12.26 5.98 -2.71
C ILE A 89 -11.70 7.41 -2.77
N GLN A 90 -12.29 8.29 -3.58
CA GLN A 90 -11.89 9.68 -3.73
C GLN A 90 -11.93 10.44 -2.40
N ARG A 91 -12.95 10.19 -1.58
CA ARG A 91 -13.12 10.78 -0.25
C ARG A 91 -12.20 10.18 0.81
N GLY A 92 -11.43 9.14 0.46
CA GLY A 92 -10.59 8.43 1.41
C GLY A 92 -11.39 7.57 2.39
N GLU A 93 -12.59 7.15 2.03
CA GLU A 93 -13.43 6.28 2.86
C GLU A 93 -12.81 4.87 2.92
N SER A 94 -12.74 4.30 4.13
CA SER A 94 -12.23 2.94 4.35
C SER A 94 -12.80 2.41 5.67
N PRO A 95 -13.35 1.17 5.71
CA PRO A 95 -13.43 0.21 4.62
C PRO A 95 -14.59 0.49 3.64
N VAL A 96 -14.42 0.07 2.38
CA VAL A 96 -15.47 0.13 1.33
C VAL A 96 -15.67 -1.27 0.74
N VAL A 97 -16.92 -1.71 0.61
CA VAL A 97 -17.27 -2.99 -0.03
C VAL A 97 -18.11 -2.71 -1.26
N ALA A 98 -17.55 -3.02 -2.44
CA ALA A 98 -18.24 -2.87 -3.72
C ALA A 98 -18.64 -4.24 -4.28
N VAL A 99 -19.95 -4.50 -4.37
CA VAL A 99 -20.49 -5.72 -4.97
C VAL A 99 -20.85 -5.44 -6.43
N MET A 100 -20.13 -6.09 -7.34
CA MET A 100 -20.26 -5.89 -8.78
C MET A 100 -20.23 -7.23 -9.52
N PRO A 101 -21.00 -7.38 -10.62
CA PRO A 101 -20.87 -8.53 -11.52
C PRO A 101 -19.45 -8.67 -12.07
N THR A 102 -19.01 -9.90 -12.32
CA THR A 102 -17.77 -10.18 -13.07
C THR A 102 -17.89 -9.56 -14.47
N SER A 103 -16.78 -9.05 -15.03
CA SER A 103 -16.66 -8.30 -16.31
C SER A 103 -17.04 -6.81 -16.30
N ARG A 104 -17.59 -6.26 -15.20
CA ARG A 104 -18.04 -4.86 -15.15
C ARG A 104 -16.96 -3.84 -14.75
N GLY A 105 -15.70 -4.09 -15.06
CA GLY A 105 -14.61 -3.11 -14.86
C GLY A 105 -14.23 -2.83 -13.41
N LYS A 106 -14.26 -3.83 -12.50
CA LYS A 106 -13.79 -3.68 -11.11
C LYS A 106 -12.35 -3.15 -11.02
N SER A 107 -11.52 -3.51 -11.99
CA SER A 107 -10.12 -3.08 -12.06
C SER A 107 -9.96 -1.56 -12.14
N MET A 108 -10.95 -0.85 -12.68
CA MET A 108 -10.95 0.62 -12.71
C MET A 108 -10.90 1.23 -11.31
N LEU A 109 -11.44 0.53 -10.29
CA LEU A 109 -11.47 1.02 -8.91
C LEU A 109 -10.06 1.17 -8.31
N PHE A 110 -9.06 0.39 -8.73
CA PHE A 110 -7.67 0.61 -8.32
C PHE A 110 -6.79 1.25 -9.39
N MET A 111 -7.09 1.03 -10.68
CA MET A 111 -6.28 1.58 -11.77
C MET A 111 -6.41 3.10 -11.87
N VAL A 112 -7.63 3.64 -11.82
CA VAL A 112 -7.85 5.08 -11.97
C VAL A 112 -7.24 5.88 -10.81
N PRO A 113 -7.44 5.51 -9.53
CA PRO A 113 -6.81 6.24 -8.42
C PRO A 113 -5.29 6.19 -8.46
N ALA A 114 -4.71 5.03 -8.82
CA ALA A 114 -3.25 4.89 -8.95
C ALA A 114 -2.67 5.72 -10.09
N PHE A 115 -3.43 5.90 -11.18
CA PHE A 115 -3.08 6.81 -12.27
C PHE A 115 -3.26 8.29 -11.88
N ALA A 116 -4.33 8.61 -11.16
CA ALA A 116 -4.68 9.97 -10.79
C ALA A 116 -3.73 10.58 -9.74
N ALA A 117 -3.26 9.79 -8.77
CA ALA A 117 -2.36 10.23 -7.71
C ALA A 117 -1.11 9.34 -7.64
N PRO A 118 -0.16 9.51 -8.58
CA PRO A 118 1.07 8.71 -8.59
C PRO A 118 1.96 9.02 -7.39
N GLY A 119 2.88 8.10 -7.07
CA GLY A 119 3.89 8.26 -6.01
C GLY A 119 3.64 7.42 -4.77
N GLY A 120 2.42 6.90 -4.60
CA GLY A 120 2.14 5.82 -3.67
C GLY A 120 1.84 4.50 -4.38
N THR A 121 1.59 3.47 -3.59
CA THR A 121 1.42 2.09 -4.02
C THR A 121 0.09 1.56 -3.51
N THR A 122 -0.71 1.03 -4.44
CA THR A 122 -1.92 0.28 -4.16
C THR A 122 -1.61 -1.21 -4.23
N ILE A 123 -1.91 -1.94 -3.16
CA ILE A 123 -1.79 -3.40 -3.12
C ILE A 123 -3.14 -3.99 -3.51
N VAL A 124 -3.15 -4.93 -4.45
CA VAL A 124 -4.36 -5.66 -4.86
C VAL A 124 -4.13 -7.15 -4.60
N VAL A 125 -4.85 -7.69 -3.64
CA VAL A 125 -4.88 -9.12 -3.35
C VAL A 125 -5.86 -9.79 -4.31
N VAL A 126 -5.36 -10.68 -5.17
CA VAL A 126 -6.17 -11.35 -6.20
C VAL A 126 -6.03 -12.87 -6.03
N PRO A 127 -7.11 -13.62 -5.76
CA PRO A 127 -7.06 -15.07 -5.76
C PRO A 127 -6.95 -15.60 -7.20
N LEU A 128 -5.86 -16.32 -7.46
CA LEU A 128 -5.57 -16.92 -8.76
C LEU A 128 -6.42 -18.18 -8.94
N GLU A 129 -7.45 -18.10 -9.79
CA GLU A 129 -8.31 -19.27 -10.09
C GLU A 129 -8.43 -19.57 -11.60
N LEU A 130 -7.72 -18.86 -12.48
CA LEU A 130 -8.01 -18.91 -13.93
C LEU A 130 -6.78 -19.06 -14.84
N GLY A 131 -5.83 -19.95 -14.52
CA GLY A 131 -4.82 -20.40 -15.49
C GLY A 131 -3.90 -19.31 -16.09
N ILE A 132 -3.86 -18.12 -15.48
CA ILE A 132 -2.94 -17.05 -15.85
C ILE A 132 -1.63 -17.32 -15.11
N SER A 133 -0.55 -17.51 -15.85
CA SER A 133 0.81 -17.60 -15.29
C SER A 133 1.15 -16.26 -14.64
N CYS A 134 1.28 -16.27 -13.31
CA CYS A 134 1.79 -15.14 -12.56
C CYS A 134 3.18 -15.48 -12.06
N VAL A 135 4.11 -14.53 -12.20
CA VAL A 135 5.43 -14.64 -11.59
C VAL A 135 5.27 -14.30 -10.10
N PRO A 136 5.77 -15.15 -9.18
CA PRO A 136 5.73 -14.84 -7.76
C PRO A 136 6.41 -13.50 -7.48
N TRP A 137 5.86 -12.74 -6.54
CA TRP A 137 6.52 -11.52 -6.09
C TRP A 137 7.87 -11.87 -5.45
N GLU A 138 8.95 -11.35 -6.03
CA GLU A 138 10.31 -11.54 -5.52
C GLU A 138 10.78 -10.27 -4.79
N SER A 139 11.17 -10.42 -3.53
CA SER A 139 11.63 -9.33 -2.65
C SER A 139 12.92 -8.64 -3.13
N TRP A 140 13.63 -9.19 -4.11
CA TRP A 140 14.90 -8.68 -4.65
C TRP A 140 14.75 -7.61 -5.74
N ARG A 141 13.52 -7.38 -6.24
CA ARG A 141 13.20 -6.29 -7.17
C ARG A 141 11.85 -5.64 -6.81
N PRO A 142 11.73 -4.98 -5.64
CA PRO A 142 10.58 -4.11 -5.43
C PRO A 142 10.68 -3.01 -6.49
N PRO A 143 9.67 -2.83 -7.36
CA PRO A 143 9.64 -1.67 -8.22
C PRO A 143 9.42 -0.51 -7.27
N ASP A 144 10.50 0.20 -6.92
CA ASP A 144 10.46 1.38 -6.07
C ASP A 144 9.63 2.52 -6.68
N ALA A 145 8.96 2.29 -7.81
CA ALA A 145 8.04 3.18 -8.50
C ALA A 145 6.69 2.53 -8.88
N ALA A 146 6.38 1.30 -8.44
CA ALA A 146 5.11 0.67 -8.80
C ALA A 146 3.91 1.32 -8.09
N SER A 147 2.99 1.85 -8.89
CA SER A 147 1.71 2.39 -8.41
C SER A 147 0.72 1.30 -8.00
N ILE A 148 0.87 0.08 -8.56
CA ILE A 148 0.00 -1.07 -8.28
C ILE A 148 0.86 -2.32 -8.10
N VAL A 149 0.63 -3.06 -7.02
CA VAL A 149 1.26 -4.36 -6.74
C VAL A 149 0.16 -5.41 -6.65
N LEU A 150 0.17 -6.38 -7.55
CA LEU A 150 -0.72 -7.54 -7.49
C LEU A 150 -0.06 -8.63 -6.65
N VAL A 151 -0.80 -9.19 -5.71
CA VAL A 151 -0.31 -10.25 -4.81
C VAL A 151 -1.36 -11.34 -4.67
N THR A 152 -0.94 -12.60 -4.57
CA THR A 152 -1.84 -13.69 -4.24
C THR A 152 -2.07 -13.73 -2.73
N PRO A 153 -3.18 -14.30 -2.24
CA PRO A 153 -3.38 -14.52 -0.81
C PRO A 153 -2.20 -15.20 -0.10
N GLU A 154 -1.58 -16.18 -0.74
CA GLU A 154 -0.51 -16.98 -0.16
C GLU A 154 0.77 -16.17 -0.03
N SER A 155 1.10 -15.37 -1.05
CA SER A 155 2.24 -14.46 -0.99
C SER A 155 1.99 -13.31 -0.02
N ALA A 156 0.75 -12.84 0.12
CA ALA A 156 0.39 -11.70 0.97
C ALA A 156 0.64 -11.97 2.47
N VAL A 157 0.62 -13.23 2.90
CA VAL A 157 0.91 -13.61 4.30
C VAL A 157 2.38 -13.94 4.56
N SER A 158 3.22 -13.97 3.52
CA SER A 158 4.63 -14.32 3.67
C SER A 158 5.39 -13.25 4.49
N PRO A 159 6.40 -13.65 5.29
CA PRO A 159 7.23 -12.69 6.06
C PRO A 159 7.93 -11.64 5.16
N ASP A 160 8.34 -12.04 3.96
CA ASP A 160 8.98 -11.14 2.99
C ASP A 160 8.01 -10.06 2.54
N PHE A 161 6.76 -10.43 2.23
CA PHE A 161 5.74 -9.46 1.86
C PHE A 161 5.33 -8.58 3.03
N GLN A 162 5.30 -9.10 4.26
CA GLN A 162 5.07 -8.28 5.45
C GLN A 162 6.18 -7.24 5.63
N THR A 163 7.44 -7.59 5.38
CA THR A 163 8.57 -6.65 5.41
C THR A 163 8.39 -5.54 4.37
N PHE A 164 8.04 -5.90 3.14
CA PHE A 164 7.73 -4.94 2.08
C PHE A 164 6.53 -4.05 2.42
N LEU A 165 5.45 -4.60 2.95
CA LEU A 165 4.27 -3.86 3.39
C LEU A 165 4.62 -2.87 4.50
N ASN A 166 5.42 -3.30 5.48
CA ASN A 166 5.90 -2.45 6.56
C ASN A 166 6.77 -1.31 6.01
N GLN A 167 7.66 -1.59 5.06
CA GLN A 167 8.46 -0.57 4.38
C GLN A 167 7.56 0.49 3.71
N LEU A 168 6.54 0.08 2.95
CA LEU A 168 5.59 1.02 2.32
C LEU A 168 4.80 1.83 3.35
N ARG A 169 4.44 1.22 4.49
CA ARG A 169 3.70 1.88 5.57
C ARG A 169 4.57 2.92 6.30
N TRP A 170 5.82 2.57 6.61
CA TRP A 170 6.77 3.46 7.29
C TRP A 170 7.17 4.65 6.41
N THR A 171 7.42 4.39 5.13
CA THR A 171 7.74 5.43 4.13
C THR A 171 6.51 6.23 3.68
N ARG A 172 5.32 5.97 4.26
CA ARG A 172 4.04 6.62 3.89
C ARG A 172 3.72 6.51 2.40
N ARG A 173 4.16 5.43 1.75
CA ARG A 173 3.92 5.14 0.34
C ARG A 173 2.76 4.18 0.11
N LEU A 174 2.28 3.47 1.14
CA LEU A 174 1.08 2.66 1.02
C LEU A 174 -0.17 3.54 0.96
N ASP A 175 -0.91 3.48 -0.15
CA ASP A 175 -2.13 4.27 -0.35
C ASP A 175 -3.39 3.44 -0.08
N TRP A 176 -3.52 2.27 -0.71
CA TRP A 176 -4.70 1.41 -0.61
C TRP A 176 -4.35 -0.07 -0.56
N ILE A 177 -5.18 -0.86 0.12
CA ILE A 177 -5.22 -2.32 0.01
C ILE A 177 -6.59 -2.71 -0.53
N MET A 178 -6.62 -3.36 -1.69
CA MET A 178 -7.83 -3.87 -2.32
C MET A 178 -7.81 -5.39 -2.31
N ILE A 179 -8.95 -6.01 -1.99
CA ILE A 179 -9.09 -7.46 -1.97
C ILE A 179 -10.11 -7.83 -3.04
N ASP A 180 -9.64 -8.36 -4.16
CA ASP A 180 -10.54 -8.89 -5.20
C ASP A 180 -11.11 -10.25 -4.75
N LYS A 181 -12.35 -10.53 -5.18
CA LYS A 181 -13.10 -11.73 -4.79
C LYS A 181 -13.05 -12.00 -3.28
N CYS A 182 -13.21 -10.95 -2.46
CA CYS A 182 -13.14 -11.04 -0.99
C CYS A 182 -14.11 -12.07 -0.36
N HIS A 183 -15.18 -12.47 -1.06
CA HIS A 183 -16.08 -13.54 -0.63
C HIS A 183 -15.39 -14.91 -0.51
N VAL A 184 -14.25 -15.13 -1.17
CA VAL A 184 -13.44 -16.35 -1.03
C VAL A 184 -12.94 -16.50 0.42
N VAL A 185 -12.67 -15.38 1.11
CA VAL A 185 -12.30 -15.37 2.54
C VAL A 185 -13.46 -15.79 3.43
N LEU A 186 -14.69 -15.51 3.02
CA LEU A 186 -15.90 -15.75 3.81
C LEU A 186 -16.51 -17.14 3.58
N ASN A 187 -16.12 -17.86 2.52
CA ASN A 187 -16.76 -19.11 2.13
C ASN A 187 -15.97 -20.34 2.64
N ASN A 188 -16.39 -20.90 3.78
CA ASN A 188 -15.82 -22.11 4.40
C ASN A 188 -16.13 -23.45 3.67
N GLN A 189 -16.64 -23.41 2.43
CA GLN A 189 -17.07 -24.62 1.71
C GLN A 189 -16.68 -24.56 0.22
N ARG A 190 -15.43 -24.96 -0.08
CA ARG A 190 -15.03 -26.04 -1.02
C ARG A 190 -13.62 -25.91 -1.58
N ASP A 191 -12.92 -24.79 -1.36
CA ASP A 191 -11.47 -24.66 -1.59
C ASP A 191 -10.85 -23.86 -0.43
N PHE A 192 -10.72 -24.51 0.73
CA PHE A 192 -10.25 -23.87 1.96
C PHE A 192 -8.79 -23.40 1.80
N ARG A 193 -8.56 -22.08 1.80
CA ARG A 193 -7.23 -21.47 1.88
C ARG A 193 -6.99 -20.97 3.32
N PRO A 194 -6.40 -21.79 4.21
CA PRO A 194 -6.26 -21.48 5.63
C PRO A 194 -5.44 -20.23 5.95
N GLN A 195 -4.76 -19.66 4.96
CA GLN A 195 -3.89 -18.50 5.11
C GLN A 195 -4.64 -17.16 5.14
N MET A 196 -5.94 -17.12 4.79
CA MET A 196 -6.74 -15.89 4.83
C MET A 196 -7.67 -15.77 6.05
N ALA A 197 -7.65 -16.75 6.95
CA ALA A 197 -8.50 -16.81 8.15
C ALA A 197 -7.82 -16.24 9.39
#